data_AF-A3DN46-F1
#
_entry.id   AF-A3DN46-F1
#
_cell.length_a   1.000
_cell.length_b   1.000
_cell.length_c   1.000
_cell.angle_alpha   90.00
_cell.angle_beta   90.00
_cell.angle_gamma   90.00
#
_symmetry.space_group_name_H-M   'P 1'
#
loop_
_entity.id
_entity.type
_entity.pdbx_description
1 polymer ?
#
loop_
_entity_poly.entity_id
_entity_poly.type
_entity_poly.pdbx_seq_one_letter_code
_entity_poly.pdbx_strand_id
1 'polypeptide(L)'
;MKLGIMDTILLAILVAGIAIASYYLALPPNIQTGTLQLEDEIPGTGWKLVDLSPTAGKASFKNTIINYEYTTFVGRRFYAITINQIKGSTVKYSVDMKFYKNIYTYATAHLLLGIGTVLSIITLMLRIDRLKETLLNPTLLITIAYLIIGLPLIYILVLSIS
;
A
#
# COMPACT_ATOMS: atom_id res chain seq x y z
N MET A 1 -25.73 -7.40 23.60
CA MET A 1 -24.57 -6.75 24.25
C MET A 1 -24.47 -5.32 23.78
N LYS A 2 -24.22 -4.37 24.68
CA LYS A 2 -24.01 -2.96 24.33
C LYS A 2 -22.50 -2.73 24.11
N LEU A 3 -22.12 -2.11 23.01
CA LEU A 3 -20.73 -1.76 22.73
C LEU A 3 -20.25 -0.67 23.69
N GLY A 4 -19.01 -0.77 24.16
CA GLY A 4 -18.34 0.36 24.79
C GLY A 4 -17.96 1.40 23.73
N ILE A 5 -17.76 2.66 24.13
CA ILE A 5 -17.39 3.75 23.22
C ILE A 5 -16.13 3.39 22.41
N MET A 6 -15.14 2.75 23.04
CA MET A 6 -13.92 2.31 22.38
C MET A 6 -14.19 1.25 21.29
N ASP A 7 -15.10 0.31 21.57
CA ASP A 7 -15.49 -0.71 20.59
C ASP A 7 -16.18 -0.07 19.38
N THR A 8 -17.05 0.91 19.62
CA THR A 8 -17.72 1.66 18.55
C THR A 8 -16.72 2.42 17.68
N ILE A 9 -15.71 3.06 18.28
CA ILE A 9 -14.66 3.78 17.54
C ILE A 9 -13.83 2.81 16.69
N LEU A 10 -13.35 1.72 17.29
CA LEU A 10 -12.54 0.73 16.56
C LEU A 10 -13.32 0.10 15.41
N LEU A 11 -14.60 -0.23 15.63
CA LEU A 11 -15.47 -0.77 14.59
C LEU A 11 -15.71 0.26 13.47
N ALA A 12 -15.93 1.53 13.80
CA ALA A 12 -16.13 2.58 12.81
C ALA A 12 -14.88 2.78 11.93
N ILE A 13 -13.68 2.78 12.53
CA ILE A 13 -12.41 2.87 11.81
C ILE A 13 -12.24 1.64 10.89
N LEU A 14 -12.65 0.45 11.34
CA LEU A 14 -12.54 -0.78 10.55
C LEU A 14 -13.42 -0.70 9.32
N VAL A 15 -14.70 -0.34 9.50
CA VAL A 15 -15.67 -0.22 8.41
C VAL A 15 -15.24 0.86 7.41
N ALA A 16 -14.78 2.02 7.89
CA ALA A 16 -14.27 3.08 7.02
C ALA A 16 -13.03 2.63 6.24
N GLY A 17 -12.07 1.97 6.91
CA GLY A 17 -10.88 1.43 6.28
C GLY A 17 -11.19 0.39 5.21
N ILE A 18 -12.10 -0.55 5.49
CA ILE A 18 -12.56 -1.56 4.53
C ILE A 18 -13.23 -0.88 3.34
N ALA A 19 -14.17 0.04 3.57
CA ALA A 19 -14.90 0.70 2.49
C ALA A 19 -13.96 1.45 1.54
N ILE A 20 -13.00 2.21 2.07
CA ILE A 20 -12.03 2.96 1.25
C ILE A 20 -11.05 2.01 0.54
N ALA A 21 -10.59 0.96 1.22
CA ALA A 21 -9.72 -0.06 0.62
C ALA A 21 -10.41 -0.77 -0.54
N SER A 22 -11.65 -1.24 -0.34
CA SER A 22 -12.46 -1.90 -1.36
C SER A 22 -12.74 -0.97 -2.53
N TYR A 23 -13.07 0.30 -2.26
CA TYR A 23 -13.23 1.31 -3.31
C TYR A 23 -11.95 1.46 -4.14
N TYR A 24 -10.80 1.66 -3.51
CA TYR A 24 -9.52 1.77 -4.22
C TYR A 24 -9.21 0.52 -5.04
N LEU A 25 -9.38 -0.67 -4.46
CA LEU A 25 -9.10 -1.93 -5.14
C LEU A 25 -10.02 -2.15 -6.35
N ALA A 26 -11.28 -1.73 -6.26
CA ALA A 26 -12.26 -1.83 -7.35
C ALA A 26 -12.01 -0.86 -8.52
N LEU A 27 -11.22 0.20 -8.33
CA LEU A 27 -10.89 1.11 -9.44
C LEU A 27 -10.16 0.35 -10.56
N PRO A 28 -10.52 0.60 -11.84
CA PRO A 28 -9.84 -0.05 -12.95
C PRO A 28 -8.36 0.37 -13.03
N PRO A 29 -7.47 -0.52 -13.51
CA PRO A 29 -6.08 -0.16 -13.75
C PRO A 29 -5.98 0.92 -14.84
N ASN A 30 -4.99 1.80 -14.73
CA ASN A 30 -4.72 2.85 -15.71
C ASN A 30 -3.24 2.75 -16.13
N ILE A 31 -2.94 1.72 -16.91
CA ILE A 31 -1.58 1.41 -17.35
C ILE A 31 -1.16 2.37 -18.46
N GLN A 32 -0.06 3.08 -18.24
CA GLN A 32 0.61 3.90 -19.24
C GLN A 32 2.00 3.34 -19.49
N THR A 33 2.48 3.44 -20.72
CA THR A 33 3.81 2.98 -21.11
C THR A 33 4.60 4.13 -21.69
N GLY A 34 5.92 4.07 -21.55
CA GLY A 34 6.80 5.10 -22.06
C GLY A 34 8.24 4.64 -22.18
N THR A 35 9.08 5.57 -22.62
CA THR A 35 10.54 5.40 -22.70
C THR A 35 11.19 6.57 -21.99
N LEU A 36 12.25 6.30 -21.22
CA LEU A 36 13.06 7.30 -20.53
C LEU A 36 14.50 7.22 -21.01
N GLN A 37 15.17 8.37 -21.02
CA GLN A 37 16.61 8.53 -20.99
C GLN A 37 17.05 8.99 -19.60
N LEU A 38 18.36 8.99 -19.37
CA LEU A 38 18.92 9.49 -18.12
C LEU A 38 18.42 10.91 -17.85
N GLU A 39 18.10 11.20 -16.59
CA GLU A 39 17.51 12.45 -16.12
C GLU A 39 16.05 12.72 -16.54
N ASP A 40 15.40 11.83 -17.30
CA ASP A 40 13.97 11.96 -17.57
C ASP A 40 13.12 11.58 -16.34
N GLU A 41 12.00 12.27 -16.18
CA GLU A 41 10.98 11.93 -15.19
C GLU A 41 9.85 11.10 -15.81
N ILE A 42 9.34 10.11 -15.09
CA ILE A 42 8.09 9.44 -15.42
C ILE A 42 6.94 10.42 -15.13
N PRO A 43 6.19 10.88 -16.16
CA PRO A 43 5.21 11.95 -16.01
C PRO A 43 4.18 11.69 -14.91
N GLY A 44 4.02 12.65 -14.00
CA GLY A 44 3.01 12.62 -12.96
C GLY A 44 3.31 11.68 -11.79
N THR A 45 4.54 11.19 -11.68
CA THR A 45 4.95 10.28 -10.60
C THR A 45 6.02 10.85 -9.66
N GLY A 46 6.74 11.90 -10.09
CA GLY A 46 7.88 12.44 -9.36
C GLY A 46 9.12 11.54 -9.40
N TRP A 47 9.11 10.42 -10.13
CA TRP A 47 10.26 9.52 -10.23
C TRP A 47 11.11 9.85 -11.45
N LYS A 48 12.36 10.25 -11.18
CA LYS A 48 13.37 10.61 -12.17
C LYS A 48 14.41 9.52 -12.31
N LEU A 49 14.75 9.13 -13.54
CA LEU A 49 15.83 8.17 -13.81
C LEU A 49 17.18 8.84 -13.55
N VAL A 50 17.99 8.28 -12.64
CA VAL A 50 19.29 8.88 -12.23
C VAL A 50 20.49 7.97 -12.50
N ASP A 51 20.29 6.66 -12.61
CA ASP A 51 21.34 5.73 -13.01
C ASP A 51 20.77 4.59 -13.85
N LEU A 52 21.58 4.10 -14.79
CA LEU A 52 21.25 3.02 -15.69
C LEU A 52 22.46 2.12 -15.92
N SER A 53 22.28 0.82 -15.70
CA SER A 53 23.30 -0.18 -15.99
C SER A 53 22.72 -1.28 -16.88
N PRO A 54 22.84 -1.13 -18.22
CA PRO A 54 22.26 -2.06 -19.19
C PRO A 54 22.77 -3.49 -19.05
N THR A 55 24.05 -3.67 -18.73
CA THR A 55 24.70 -4.99 -18.56
C THR A 55 24.15 -5.76 -17.37
N ALA A 56 23.81 -5.07 -16.28
CA ALA A 56 23.22 -5.67 -15.09
C ALA A 56 21.68 -5.67 -15.11
N GLY A 57 21.05 -5.10 -16.15
CA GLY A 57 19.58 -5.00 -16.23
C GLY A 57 18.94 -4.22 -15.08
N LYS A 58 19.64 -3.18 -14.58
CA LYS A 58 19.19 -2.38 -13.43
C LYS A 58 19.04 -0.91 -13.79
N ALA A 59 18.12 -0.22 -13.13
CA ALA A 59 17.98 1.23 -13.19
C ALA A 59 17.64 1.80 -11.81
N SER A 60 18.16 2.98 -11.50
CA SER A 60 17.87 3.71 -10.26
C SER A 60 17.03 4.94 -10.53
N PHE A 61 16.02 5.14 -9.70
CA PHE A 61 15.13 6.27 -9.76
C PHE A 61 15.20 7.07 -8.47
N LYS A 62 15.22 8.39 -8.59
CA LYS A 62 15.12 9.31 -7.46
C LYS A 62 13.75 9.96 -7.47
N ASN A 63 13.04 9.90 -6.35
CA ASN A 63 11.80 10.63 -6.19
C ASN A 63 12.09 12.10 -5.84
N THR A 64 11.52 13.02 -6.60
CA THR A 64 11.71 14.47 -6.46
C THR A 64 10.99 15.05 -5.25
N ILE A 65 9.99 14.35 -4.70
CA ILE A 65 9.17 14.82 -3.58
C ILE A 65 9.75 14.37 -2.23
N ILE A 66 10.15 13.10 -2.11
CA ILE A 66 10.59 12.51 -0.84
C ILE A 66 12.11 12.31 -0.73
N ASN A 67 12.89 12.81 -1.68
CA ASN A 67 14.36 12.69 -1.76
C ASN A 67 14.86 11.26 -1.46
N TYR A 68 14.18 10.27 -2.04
CA TYR A 68 14.44 8.85 -1.85
C TYR A 68 14.88 8.24 -3.17
N GLU A 69 15.92 7.41 -3.13
CA GLU A 69 16.42 6.68 -4.30
C GLU A 69 16.04 5.20 -4.22
N TYR A 70 15.59 4.65 -5.33
CA TYR A 70 15.19 3.25 -5.45
C TYR A 70 15.79 2.61 -6.70
N THR A 71 16.53 1.52 -6.51
CA THR A 71 17.07 0.72 -7.61
C THR A 71 16.20 -0.51 -7.84
N THR A 72 15.81 -0.74 -9.10
CA THR A 72 15.05 -1.92 -9.50
C THR A 72 15.68 -2.62 -10.71
N PHE A 73 15.19 -3.82 -11.00
CA PHE A 73 15.61 -4.67 -12.10
C PHE A 73 14.50 -4.81 -13.14
N VAL A 74 14.87 -5.12 -14.38
CA VAL A 74 13.90 -5.45 -15.44
C VAL A 74 12.93 -6.54 -14.95
N GLY A 75 11.64 -6.33 -15.17
CA GLY A 75 10.55 -7.24 -14.78
C GLY A 75 10.10 -7.10 -13.32
N ARG A 76 10.78 -6.31 -12.48
CA ARG A 76 10.33 -6.02 -11.11
C ARG A 76 9.53 -4.73 -11.07
N ARG A 77 8.44 -4.77 -10.30
CA ARG A 77 7.57 -3.63 -10.06
C ARG A 77 7.97 -2.93 -8.76
N PHE A 78 7.82 -1.62 -8.72
CA PHE A 78 8.05 -0.77 -7.55
C PHE A 78 7.16 0.46 -7.67
N TYR A 79 6.43 0.83 -6.61
CA TYR A 79 5.52 1.99 -6.62
C TYR A 79 4.67 2.09 -7.91
N ALA A 80 4.06 0.98 -8.29
CA ALA A 80 3.24 0.81 -9.48
C ALA A 80 3.98 0.97 -10.83
N ILE A 81 5.31 1.11 -10.85
CA ILE A 81 6.17 1.21 -12.03
C ILE A 81 6.87 -0.13 -12.28
N THR A 82 6.88 -0.60 -13.51
CA THR A 82 7.63 -1.79 -13.94
C THR A 82 8.59 -1.40 -15.05
N ILE A 83 9.87 -1.80 -14.93
CA ILE A 83 10.80 -1.71 -16.05
C ILE A 83 10.56 -2.90 -16.97
N ASN A 84 10.14 -2.64 -18.21
CA ASN A 84 9.89 -3.67 -19.20
C ASN A 84 11.17 -4.07 -19.95
N GLN A 85 12.05 -3.10 -20.23
CA GLN A 85 13.27 -3.33 -20.99
C GLN A 85 14.30 -2.23 -20.74
N ILE A 86 15.58 -2.59 -20.76
CA ILE A 86 16.70 -1.66 -20.85
C ILE A 86 17.46 -1.95 -22.15
N LYS A 87 17.65 -0.93 -23.00
CA LYS A 87 18.40 -1.06 -24.26
C LYS A 87 19.23 0.19 -24.51
N GLY A 88 20.56 0.02 -24.56
CA GLY A 88 21.48 1.15 -24.70
C GLY A 88 21.29 2.14 -23.54
N SER A 89 21.05 3.41 -23.87
CA SER A 89 20.78 4.49 -22.91
C SER A 89 19.28 4.67 -22.57
N THR A 90 18.41 3.75 -22.97
CA THR A 90 16.95 3.89 -22.84
C THR A 90 16.32 2.84 -21.93
N VAL A 91 15.30 3.25 -21.17
CA VAL A 91 14.47 2.41 -20.31
C VAL A 91 13.04 2.45 -20.80
N LYS A 92 12.48 1.30 -21.20
CA LYS A 92 11.04 1.17 -21.43
C LYS A 92 10.36 0.78 -20.13
N TYR A 93 9.31 1.50 -19.77
CA TYR A 93 8.56 1.27 -18.53
C TYR A 93 7.06 1.16 -18.79
N SER A 94 6.37 0.57 -17.82
CA SER A 94 4.92 0.68 -17.65
C SER A 94 4.65 1.20 -16.24
N VAL A 95 3.62 2.03 -16.09
CA VAL A 95 3.21 2.56 -14.80
C VAL A 95 1.71 2.49 -14.67
N ASP A 96 1.21 1.99 -13.55
CA ASP A 96 -0.21 2.07 -13.23
C ASP A 96 -0.52 3.41 -12.56
N MET A 97 -1.04 4.34 -13.36
CA MET A 97 -1.41 5.68 -12.91
C MET A 97 -2.63 5.67 -11.97
N LYS A 98 -3.33 4.54 -11.79
CA LYS A 98 -4.34 4.39 -10.74
C LYS A 98 -3.77 4.76 -9.37
N PHE A 99 -2.56 4.28 -9.07
CA PHE A 99 -1.89 4.55 -7.80
C PHE A 99 -1.62 6.04 -7.62
N TYR A 100 -0.96 6.67 -8.59
CA TYR A 100 -0.57 8.09 -8.51
C TYR A 100 -1.77 9.03 -8.49
N LYS A 101 -2.83 8.74 -9.26
CA LYS A 101 -4.06 9.55 -9.26
C LYS A 101 -4.90 9.40 -7.99
N ASN A 102 -4.74 8.30 -7.25
CA ASN A 102 -5.53 7.99 -6.07
C ASN A 102 -4.67 7.74 -4.83
N ILE A 103 -3.49 8.37 -4.76
CA ILE A 103 -2.50 8.13 -3.71
C ILE A 103 -3.07 8.46 -2.32
N TYR A 104 -3.91 9.50 -2.20
CA TYR A 104 -4.54 9.86 -0.94
C TYR A 104 -5.60 8.84 -0.49
N THR A 105 -6.37 8.29 -1.43
CA THR A 105 -7.32 7.20 -1.14
C THR A 105 -6.58 5.95 -0.67
N TYR A 106 -5.51 5.58 -1.38
CA TYR A 106 -4.61 4.50 -1.01
C TYR A 106 -4.03 4.70 0.39
N ALA A 107 -3.43 5.87 0.65
CA ALA A 107 -2.79 6.19 1.92
C ALA A 107 -3.79 6.21 3.08
N THR A 108 -4.98 6.76 2.87
CA THR A 108 -6.06 6.80 3.88
C THR A 108 -6.53 5.38 4.22
N ALA A 109 -6.72 4.51 3.22
CA ALA A 109 -7.07 3.11 3.45
C ALA A 109 -6.00 2.40 4.30
N HIS A 110 -4.71 2.55 3.95
CA HIS A 110 -3.62 1.94 4.71
C HIS A 110 -3.54 2.47 6.13
N LEU A 111 -3.69 3.78 6.31
CA LEU A 111 -3.54 4.41 7.61
C LEU A 111 -4.67 3.99 8.56
N LEU A 112 -5.92 4.00 8.09
CA LEU A 112 -7.07 3.57 8.89
C LEU A 112 -6.97 2.09 9.29
N LEU A 113 -6.69 1.22 8.33
CA LEU A 113 -6.53 -0.21 8.60
C LEU A 113 -5.31 -0.46 9.49
N GLY A 114 -4.17 0.18 9.21
CA GLY A 114 -2.92 0.00 9.95
C GLY A 114 -3.02 0.45 11.41
N ILE A 115 -3.55 1.66 11.67
CA ILE A 115 -3.76 2.14 13.04
C ILE A 115 -4.72 1.21 13.78
N GLY A 116 -5.83 0.81 13.16
CA GLY A 116 -6.79 -0.06 13.79
C GLY A 116 -6.24 -1.46 14.07
N THR A 117 -5.39 -2.02 13.20
CA THR A 117 -4.67 -3.27 13.45
C THR A 117 -3.72 -3.14 14.64
N VAL A 118 -2.92 -2.07 14.72
CA VAL A 118 -2.01 -1.84 15.85
C VAL A 118 -2.77 -1.70 17.17
N LEU A 119 -3.84 -0.91 17.20
CA LEU A 119 -4.69 -0.74 18.39
C LEU A 119 -5.36 -2.06 18.81
N SER A 120 -5.75 -2.88 17.84
CA SER A 120 -6.31 -4.22 18.07
C SER A 120 -5.28 -5.15 18.71
N ILE A 121 -4.04 -5.17 18.22
CA ILE A 121 -2.94 -5.95 18.80
C ILE A 121 -2.68 -5.50 20.25
N ILE A 122 -2.58 -4.19 20.49
CA ILE A 122 -2.37 -3.64 21.85
C ILE A 122 -3.52 -4.08 22.78
N THR A 123 -4.76 -4.01 22.30
CA THR A 123 -5.94 -4.41 23.08
C THR A 123 -5.91 -5.90 23.40
N LEU A 124 -5.52 -6.74 22.43
CA LEU A 124 -5.33 -8.17 22.64
C LEU A 124 -4.30 -8.41 23.74
N MET A 125 -3.11 -7.80 23.65
CA MET A 125 -2.02 -7.97 24.62
C MET A 125 -2.43 -7.55 26.03
N LEU A 126 -3.12 -6.41 26.19
CA LEU A 126 -3.50 -5.89 27.50
C LEU A 126 -4.66 -6.65 28.16
N ARG A 127 -5.47 -7.38 27.39
CA ARG A 127 -6.71 -7.98 27.88
C ARG A 127 -6.78 -9.49 27.68
N ILE A 128 -5.70 -10.14 27.21
CA ILE A 128 -5.70 -11.56 26.87
C ILE A 128 -6.16 -12.45 28.04
N ASP A 129 -5.80 -12.11 29.27
CA ASP A 129 -6.18 -12.91 30.43
C ASP A 129 -7.66 -12.76 30.81
N ARG A 130 -8.26 -11.58 30.59
CA ARG A 130 -9.70 -11.35 30.80
C ARG A 130 -10.55 -11.82 29.63
N LEU A 131 -10.00 -11.88 28.42
CA LEU A 131 -10.70 -12.30 27.21
C LEU A 131 -10.83 -13.83 27.11
N LYS A 132 -9.98 -14.60 27.81
CA LYS A 132 -10.09 -16.07 27.94
C LYS A 132 -11.41 -16.52 28.57
N GLU A 133 -12.02 -15.68 29.40
CA GLU A 133 -13.23 -16.03 30.16
C GLU A 133 -14.53 -15.82 29.37
N THR A 134 -14.51 -15.13 28.21
CA THR A 134 -15.73 -14.88 27.42
C THR A 134 -15.43 -14.74 25.92
N LEU A 135 -15.62 -15.83 25.18
CA LEU A 135 -15.42 -15.92 23.71
C LEU A 135 -16.24 -14.92 22.89
N LEU A 136 -17.37 -14.43 23.40
CA LEU A 136 -18.27 -13.50 22.67
C LEU A 136 -18.09 -12.03 23.06
N ASN A 137 -16.98 -11.65 23.70
CA ASN A 137 -16.71 -10.26 24.03
C ASN A 137 -16.61 -9.38 22.75
N PRO A 138 -17.29 -8.21 22.63
CA PRO A 138 -17.30 -7.45 21.39
C PRO A 138 -15.92 -6.91 21.03
N THR A 139 -15.13 -6.53 22.03
CA THR A 139 -13.75 -6.09 21.85
C THR A 139 -12.90 -7.19 21.20
N LEU A 140 -13.07 -8.43 21.63
CA LEU A 140 -12.36 -9.58 21.05
C LEU A 140 -12.80 -9.82 19.60
N LEU A 141 -14.10 -9.77 19.31
CA LEU A 141 -14.63 -9.95 17.96
C LEU A 141 -14.11 -8.87 16.99
N ILE A 142 -14.09 -7.61 17.41
CA ILE A 142 -13.56 -6.50 16.60
C ILE A 142 -12.06 -6.66 16.37
N THR A 143 -11.31 -7.03 17.42
CA THR A 143 -9.88 -7.29 17.34
C THR A 143 -9.57 -8.40 16.33
N ILE A 144 -10.30 -9.51 16.40
CA ILE A 144 -10.17 -10.62 15.45
C ILE A 144 -10.51 -10.16 14.03
N ALA A 145 -11.56 -9.35 13.85
CA ALA A 145 -11.92 -8.82 12.53
C ALA A 145 -10.79 -7.96 11.91
N TYR A 146 -10.09 -7.15 12.70
CA TYR A 146 -8.90 -6.43 12.21
C TYR A 146 -7.77 -7.36 11.76
N LEU A 147 -7.57 -8.47 12.47
CA LEU A 147 -6.51 -9.42 12.13
C LEU A 147 -6.87 -10.27 10.91
N ILE A 148 -8.14 -10.67 10.77
CA ILE A 148 -8.58 -11.56 9.68
C ILE A 148 -8.95 -10.78 8.41
N ILE A 149 -9.41 -9.53 8.54
CA ILE A 149 -9.85 -8.71 7.39
C ILE A 149 -8.87 -7.56 7.13
N GLY A 150 -8.53 -6.80 8.17
CA GLY A 150 -7.67 -5.63 8.04
C GLY A 150 -6.26 -5.95 7.54
N LEU A 151 -5.59 -6.94 8.13
CA LEU A 151 -4.25 -7.36 7.71
C LEU A 151 -4.20 -7.86 6.25
N PRO A 152 -5.09 -8.78 5.81
CA PRO A 152 -5.12 -9.17 4.39
C PRO A 152 -5.39 -8.01 3.44
N LEU A 153 -6.28 -7.06 3.80
CA LEU A 153 -6.51 -5.89 2.96
C LEU A 153 -5.28 -4.99 2.85
N ILE A 154 -4.56 -4.74 3.95
CA ILE A 154 -3.28 -4.01 3.92
C ILE A 154 -2.31 -4.73 2.98
N TYR A 155 -2.18 -6.04 3.10
CA TYR A 155 -1.29 -6.84 2.26
C TYR A 155 -1.67 -6.77 0.78
N ILE A 156 -2.94 -6.94 0.43
CA ILE A 156 -3.44 -6.84 -0.95
C ILE A 156 -3.17 -5.45 -1.52
N LEU A 157 -3.37 -4.41 -0.72
CA LEU A 157 -3.08 -3.07 -1.17
C LEU A 157 -1.58 -2.85 -1.40
N VAL A 158 -0.69 -3.38 -0.56
CA VAL A 158 0.76 -3.36 -0.81
C VAL A 158 1.11 -4.10 -2.11
N LEU A 159 0.56 -5.29 -2.32
CA LEU A 159 0.75 -6.05 -3.56
C LEU A 159 0.24 -5.30 -4.79
N SER A 160 -0.79 -4.46 -4.66
CA SER A 160 -1.34 -3.72 -5.80
C SER A 160 -0.36 -2.72 -6.42
N ILE A 161 0.69 -2.34 -5.68
CA ILE A 161 1.71 -1.36 -6.12
C ILE A 161 3.13 -1.94 -6.17
N SER A 162 3.32 -3.17 -5.71
CA SER A 162 4.63 -3.83 -5.62
C SER A 162 4.85 -4.83 -6.74
#